data_AF-A0A6P7GLK5-F1
#
_entry.id   AF-A0A6P7GLK5-F1
#
_cell.length_a   1.000
_cell.length_b   1.000
_cell.length_c   1.000
_cell.angle_alpha   90.00
_cell.angle_beta   90.00
_cell.angle_gamma   90.00
#
_symmetry.space_group_name_H-M   'P 1'
#
loop_
_entity.id
_entity.type
_entity.pdbx_description
1 polymer ?
#
loop_
_entity_poly.entity_id
_entity_poly.type
_entity_poly.pdbx_seq_one_letter_code
_entity_poly.pdbx_strand_id
1 'polypeptide(L)'
;MIIKSISKKIPTTVVVGSALAGGFGLACLIKEYVGGFKYQGRDTSDAEGKVIIITGANTGIGKETAWELARRNAKVYMACRDMARCEAVSF
;
A
#
# COMPACT_ATOMS: atom_id res chain seq x y z
N MET A 1 15.23 5.01 -44.00
CA MET A 1 14.43 5.83 -44.95
C MET A 1 12.91 5.66 -44.79
N ILE A 2 12.42 4.52 -44.28
CA ILE A 2 10.98 4.21 -44.10
C ILE A 2 10.34 5.03 -42.95
N ILE A 3 11.06 5.24 -41.84
CA ILE A 3 10.54 5.91 -40.63
C ILE A 3 10.14 7.38 -40.90
N LYS A 4 10.86 8.07 -41.79
CA LYS A 4 10.58 9.49 -42.13
C LYS A 4 9.31 9.67 -42.99
N SER A 5 8.84 8.63 -43.68
CA SER A 5 7.66 8.71 -44.56
C SER A 5 6.34 8.64 -43.78
N ILE A 6 6.31 7.88 -42.68
CA ILE A 6 5.14 7.73 -41.80
C ILE A 6 4.91 8.99 -40.94
N SER A 7 6.00 9.70 -40.60
CA SER A 7 5.94 10.95 -39.81
C SER A 7 5.26 12.14 -40.52
N LYS A 8 5.03 12.08 -41.83
CA LYS A 8 4.36 13.19 -42.56
C LYS A 8 2.83 13.14 -42.53
N LYS A 9 2.21 12.00 -42.20
CA LYS A 9 0.74 11.85 -42.20
C LYS A 9 0.08 12.03 -40.83
N ILE A 10 0.85 11.93 -39.74
CA ILE A 10 0.34 12.04 -38.38
C ILE A 10 1.03 13.26 -37.74
N PRO A 11 0.28 14.23 -37.20
CA PRO A 11 0.88 15.40 -36.58
C PRO A 11 1.76 15.00 -35.40
N THR A 12 2.96 15.58 -35.31
CA THR A 12 3.96 15.27 -34.26
C THR A 12 3.41 15.43 -32.85
N THR A 13 2.41 16.30 -32.64
CA THR A 13 1.68 16.47 -31.37
C THR A 13 0.93 15.22 -30.94
N VAL A 14 0.36 14.46 -31.87
CA VAL A 14 -0.32 13.19 -31.57
C VAL A 14 0.70 12.11 -31.21
N VAL A 15 1.86 12.09 -31.88
CA VAL A 15 2.95 11.15 -31.55
C VAL A 15 3.49 11.43 -30.14
N VAL A 16 3.79 12.69 -29.81
CA VAL A 16 4.28 13.08 -28.47
C VAL A 16 3.21 12.84 -27.40
N GLY A 17 1.94 13.19 -27.68
CA GLY A 17 0.82 12.95 -26.77
C GLY A 17 0.64 11.47 -26.43
N SER A 18 0.71 10.59 -27.45
CA SER A 18 0.61 9.14 -27.25
C SER A 18 1.78 8.56 -26.45
N ALA A 19 3.00 9.06 -26.66
CA ALA A 19 4.18 8.65 -25.91
C ALA A 19 4.10 9.06 -24.43
N LEU A 20 3.61 10.28 -24.13
CA LEU A 20 3.40 10.73 -22.75
C LEU A 20 2.31 9.93 -22.04
N ALA A 21 1.17 9.71 -22.71
CA ALA A 21 0.08 8.91 -22.16
C ALA A 21 0.51 7.46 -21.89
N GLY A 22 1.23 6.84 -22.84
CA GLY A 22 1.79 5.49 -22.67
C GLY A 22 2.81 5.41 -21.55
N GLY A 23 3.72 6.39 -21.45
CA GLY A 23 4.70 6.46 -20.36
C GLY A 23 4.07 6.64 -18.99
N PHE A 24 3.06 7.51 -18.87
CA PHE A 24 2.33 7.72 -17.62
C PHE A 24 1.52 6.47 -17.23
N GLY A 25 0.81 5.87 -18.18
CA GLY A 25 0.08 4.62 -17.96
C GLY A 25 0.99 3.49 -17.50
N LEU A 26 2.15 3.34 -18.14
CA LEU A 26 3.16 2.35 -17.73
C LEU A 26 3.70 2.62 -16.32
N ALA A 27 3.98 3.89 -15.98
CA ALA A 27 4.43 4.26 -14.64
C ALA A 27 3.37 3.96 -13.57
N CYS A 28 2.09 4.23 -13.85
CA CYS A 28 0.98 3.87 -12.96
C CYS A 28 0.87 2.36 -12.77
N LEU A 29 0.96 1.59 -13.86
CA LEU A 29 0.92 0.12 -13.80
C LEU A 29 2.10 -0.46 -13.02
N ILE A 30 3.31 0.07 -13.21
CA ILE A 30 4.48 -0.35 -12.43
C ILE A 30 4.26 -0.05 -10.95
N LYS A 31 3.73 1.13 -10.60
CA LYS A 31 3.43 1.47 -9.21
C LYS A 31 2.41 0.51 -8.59
N GLU A 32 1.38 0.12 -9.33
CA GLU A 32 0.39 -0.85 -8.85
C GLU A 32 0.97 -2.26 -8.75
N TYR A 33 1.79 -2.68 -9.70
CA TYR A 33 2.46 -3.99 -9.69
C TYR A 33 3.44 -4.13 -8.52
N VAL A 34 4.22 -3.07 -8.23
CA VAL A 34 5.22 -3.07 -7.14
C VAL A 34 4.57 -2.82 -5.77
N GLY A 35 3.44 -2.11 -5.71
CA GLY A 35 2.78 -1.74 -4.45
C GLY A 35 2.19 -2.90 -3.65
N GLY A 36 2.10 -4.09 -4.24
CA GLY A 36 1.60 -5.29 -3.58
C GLY A 36 0.08 -5.30 -3.36
N PHE A 37 -0.41 -6.37 -2.75
CA PHE A 37 -1.83 -6.52 -2.45
C PHE A 37 -2.26 -5.57 -1.33
N LYS A 38 -3.28 -4.75 -1.59
CA LYS A 38 -3.93 -3.95 -0.55
C LYS A 38 -4.78 -4.86 0.32
N TYR A 39 -4.57 -4.82 1.63
CA TYR A 39 -5.45 -5.48 2.58
C TYR A 39 -6.86 -4.85 2.49
N GLN A 40 -7.86 -5.64 2.11
CA GLN A 40 -9.21 -5.12 1.80
C GLN A 40 -10.17 -5.11 2.99
N GLY A 41 -9.72 -5.48 4.20
CA GLY A 41 -10.58 -5.55 5.39
C GLY A 41 -11.69 -6.59 5.32
N ARG A 42 -11.76 -7.37 4.23
CA ARG A 42 -12.79 -8.36 3.93
C ARG A 42 -12.35 -9.79 4.17
N ASP A 43 -11.07 -10.01 4.46
CA ASP A 43 -10.60 -11.33 4.90
C ASP A 43 -11.09 -11.54 6.33
N THR A 44 -12.14 -12.34 6.46
CA THR A 44 -12.81 -12.73 7.71
C THR A 44 -12.02 -13.75 8.51
N SER A 45 -10.72 -13.89 8.27
CA SER A 45 -9.86 -14.79 9.04
C SER A 45 -9.74 -14.24 10.45
N ASP A 46 -10.54 -14.83 11.35
CA ASP A 46 -10.47 -14.59 12.78
C ASP A 46 -9.07 -14.93 13.29
N ALA A 47 -8.52 -14.08 14.15
CA ALA A 47 -7.24 -14.29 14.82
C ALA A 47 -7.45 -14.79 16.26
N GLU A 48 -8.65 -15.27 16.57
CA GLU A 48 -9.00 -15.92 17.83
C GLU A 48 -7.99 -17.00 18.24
N GLY A 49 -7.65 -17.00 19.53
CA GLY A 49 -6.70 -17.94 20.12
C GLY A 49 -5.24 -17.69 19.76
N LYS A 50 -4.93 -16.65 18.97
CA LYS A 50 -3.54 -16.25 18.70
C LYS A 50 -3.04 -15.24 19.74
N VAL A 51 -1.77 -15.39 20.11
CA VAL A 51 -1.04 -14.42 20.93
C VAL A 51 0.00 -13.74 20.06
N ILE A 52 -0.08 -12.42 19.96
CA ILE A 52 0.72 -11.62 19.01
C ILE A 52 1.43 -10.50 19.77
N ILE A 53 2.72 -10.31 19.52
CA ILE A 53 3.50 -9.20 20.07
C ILE A 53 3.84 -8.25 18.93
N ILE A 54 3.55 -6.96 19.11
CA ILE A 54 3.80 -5.93 18.10
C ILE A 54 4.75 -4.88 18.66
N THR A 55 5.92 -4.76 18.03
CA THR A 55 6.89 -3.73 18.38
C THR A 55 6.54 -2.40 17.69
N GLY A 56 6.77 -1.29 18.39
CA GLY A 56 6.45 0.04 17.83
C GLY A 56 4.95 0.29 17.65
N ALA A 57 4.10 -0.35 18.47
CA ALA A 57 2.64 -0.23 18.40
C ALA A 57 2.07 1.11 18.90
N ASN A 58 2.93 2.08 19.21
CA ASN A 58 2.52 3.39 19.71
C ASN A 58 1.91 4.30 18.63
N THR A 59 2.36 4.18 17.37
CA THR A 59 1.91 5.04 16.27
C THR A 59 1.97 4.32 14.91
N GLY A 60 1.40 4.96 13.88
CA GLY A 60 1.53 4.53 12.49
C GLY A 60 1.03 3.11 12.23
N ILE A 61 1.75 2.39 11.36
CA ILE A 61 1.36 1.05 10.92
C ILE A 61 1.31 0.06 12.09
N GLY A 62 2.20 0.18 13.07
CA GLY A 62 2.22 -0.70 14.24
C GLY A 62 0.95 -0.58 15.07
N LYS A 63 0.48 0.65 15.31
CA LYS A 63 -0.77 0.91 16.06
C LYS A 63 -1.99 0.35 15.33
N GLU A 64 -2.13 0.66 14.04
CA GLU A 64 -3.27 0.18 13.24
C GLU A 64 -3.27 -1.35 13.12
N THR A 65 -2.09 -1.97 13.01
CA THR A 65 -1.95 -3.43 12.98
C THR A 65 -2.34 -4.06 14.32
N ALA A 66 -2.00 -3.43 15.44
CA ALA A 66 -2.41 -3.89 16.76
C ALA A 66 -3.93 -3.83 16.93
N TRP A 67 -4.54 -2.71 16.52
CA TRP A 67 -5.97 -2.48 16.61
C TRP A 67 -6.77 -3.44 15.70
N GLU A 68 -6.51 -3.38 14.39
CA GLU A 68 -6.26 -4.55 13.54
C GLU A 68 -6.67 -5.94 14.06
N LEU A 69 -5.67 -6.56 14.69
CA LEU A 69 -5.66 -7.93 15.12
C LEU A 69 -6.46 -8.14 16.41
N ALA A 70 -6.46 -7.17 17.31
CA ALA A 70 -7.27 -7.25 18.52
C ALA A 70 -8.77 -7.20 18.22
N ARG A 71 -9.18 -6.39 17.22
CA ARG A 71 -10.55 -6.38 16.71
C ARG A 71 -10.98 -7.75 16.13
N ARG A 72 -10.01 -8.59 15.76
CA ARG A 72 -10.20 -9.97 15.30
C ARG A 72 -9.87 -10.98 16.39
N ASN A 73 -10.21 -10.66 17.64
CA ASN A 73 -10.12 -11.55 18.80
C ASN A 73 -8.72 -12.10 19.12
N ALA A 74 -7.65 -11.52 18.57
CA ALA A 74 -6.29 -11.89 18.97
C ALA A 74 -5.95 -11.29 20.34
N LYS A 75 -5.14 -12.01 21.11
CA LYS A 75 -4.48 -11.45 22.28
C LYS A 75 -3.23 -10.70 21.83
N VAL A 76 -3.31 -9.36 21.82
CA VAL A 76 -2.22 -8.50 21.34
C VAL A 76 -1.46 -7.88 22.51
N TYR A 77 -0.14 -8.03 22.50
CA TYR A 77 0.79 -7.35 23.39
C TYR A 77 1.51 -6.23 22.64
N MET A 78 1.32 -4.99 23.08
CA MET A 78 2.01 -3.84 22.52
C MET A 78 3.39 -3.69 23.19
N ALA A 79 4.46 -3.79 22.40
CA ALA A 79 5.82 -3.58 22.84
C ALA A 79 6.29 -2.18 22.40
N CYS A 80 6.36 -1.26 23.36
CA CYS A 80 6.75 0.12 23.16
C CYS A 80 7.98 0.48 24.00
N ARG A 81 8.72 1.52 23.59
CA ARG A 81 9.84 2.06 24.38
C ARG A 81 9.38 2.93 25.56
N ASP A 82 8.30 3.69 25.35
CA ASP A 82 7.69 4.58 26.33
C ASP A 82 6.32 4.00 26.70
N MET A 83 6.19 3.53 27.94
CA MET A 83 4.96 2.89 28.43
C MET A 83 3.82 3.88 28.55
N ALA A 84 4.06 5.11 29.02
CA ALA A 84 3.02 6.12 29.20
C ALA A 84 2.36 6.49 27.86
N ARG A 85 3.18 6.63 26.80
CA ARG A 85 2.64 6.86 25.45
C ARG A 85 1.86 5.66 24.91
N CYS A 86 2.38 4.45 25.13
CA CYS A 86 1.75 3.22 24.66
C CYS A 86 0.40 2.98 25.34
N GLU A 87 0.30 3.22 26.65
CA GLU A 87 -0.94 3.14 27.41
C GLU A 87 -1.95 4.18 26.94
N ALA A 88 -1.51 5.41 26.64
CA ALA A 88 -2.38 6.48 26.14
C ALA A 88 -3.06 6.16 24.79
N VAL A 89 -2.53 5.19 24.03
CA VAL A 89 -3.09 4.77 22.73
C VAL A 89 -3.61 3.33 22.72
N SER A 90 -3.63 2.66 23.89
CA SER A 90 -4.21 1.33 24.06
C SER A 90 -5.74 1.36 23.84
N PHE A 91 -6.28 0.24 23.38
CA PHE A 91 -7.70 0.06 23.01
C PHE A 91 -8.29 -1.16 23.72
#